data_AF-A0A834W4E2-F1
#
_entry.id   AF-A0A834W4E2-F1
#
_cell.length_a   1.000
_cell.length_b   1.000
_cell.length_c   1.000
_cell.angle_alpha   90.00
_cell.angle_beta   90.00
_cell.angle_gamma   90.00
#
_symmetry.space_group_name_H-M   'P 1'
#
loop_
_entity.id
_entity.type
_entity.pdbx_description
1 polymer ?
#
loop_
_entity_poly.entity_id
_entity_poly.type
_entity_poly.pdbx_seq_one_letter_code
_entity_poly.pdbx_strand_id
1 'polypeptide(L)' 'MGCKDMCKVKWRRRQEAGVVQRKVKKLQRLIPGATGLKADRLFLRTAQHILHLRLQLNLLQALSNTLNFKP' A
#
# COMPACT_ATOMS: atom_id res chain seq x y z
N MET A 1 14.73 0.53 -36.04
CA MET A 1 14.67 1.21 -34.73
C MET A 1 16.00 1.92 -34.50
N GLY A 2 16.00 3.25 -34.38
CA GLY A 2 17.24 4.02 -34.24
C GLY A 2 17.72 4.11 -32.79
N CYS A 3 19.02 4.33 -32.59
CA CYS A 3 19.62 4.50 -31.26
C CYS A 3 18.95 5.59 -30.41
N LYS A 4 18.40 6.65 -31.04
CA LYS A 4 17.62 7.71 -30.37
C LYS A 4 16.33 7.18 -29.73
N ASP A 5 15.63 6.27 -30.39
CA ASP A 5 14.38 5.68 -29.88
C ASP A 5 14.65 4.80 -28.66
N MET A 6 15.70 3.97 -28.73
CA MET A 6 16.10 3.09 -27.64
C MET A 6 16.50 3.86 -26.38
N CYS A 7 17.24 4.97 -26.52
CA CYS A 7 17.54 5.88 -25.42
C CYS A 7 16.26 6.41 -24.77
N LYS A 8 15.29 6.90 -25.56
CA LYS A 8 14.01 7.43 -25.06
C LYS A 8 13.20 6.40 -24.26
N VAL A 9 13.14 5.15 -24.72
CA VAL A 9 12.48 4.05 -23.98
C VAL A 9 13.22 3.72 -22.68
N LYS A 10 14.55 3.73 -22.69
CA LYS A 10 15.37 3.48 -21.49
C LYS A 10 15.20 4.57 -20.43
N TRP A 11 15.07 5.83 -20.83
CA TRP A 11 14.79 6.95 -19.93
C TRP A 11 13.39 6.87 -19.30
N ARG A 12 12.36 6.54 -20.09
CA ARG A 12 11.00 6.33 -19.57
C ARG A 12 10.93 5.21 -18.54
N ARG A 13 11.55 4.05 -18.82
CA ARG A 13 11.61 2.93 -17.86
C ARG A 13 12.27 3.31 -16.53
N ARG A 14 13.33 4.11 -16.55
CA ARG A 14 13.97 4.61 -15.32
C ARG A 14 13.06 5.54 -14.53
N GLN A 15 12.32 6.42 -15.20
CA GLN A 15 11.36 7.31 -14.53
C GLN A 15 10.23 6.52 -13.88
N GLU A 16 9.66 5.55 -14.58
CA GLU A 16 8.59 4.68 -14.05
C GLU A 16 9.06 3.88 -12.85
N ALA A 17 10.25 3.26 -12.93
CA ALA A 17 10.86 2.56 -11.80
C ALA A 17 11.06 3.47 -10.57
N GLY A 18 11.50 4.71 -10.78
CA GLY A 18 11.64 5.70 -9.71
C GLY A 18 10.31 6.12 -9.07
N VAL A 19 9.22 6.18 -9.85
CA VAL A 19 7.87 6.43 -9.32
C VAL A 19 7.38 5.26 -8.48
N VAL A 20 7.55 4.03 -8.97
CA VAL A 20 7.15 2.81 -8.24
C VAL A 20 7.91 2.69 -6.92
N GLN A 21 9.22 2.92 -6.92
CA GLN A 21 10.04 2.90 -5.71
C GLN A 21 9.58 3.94 -4.67
N ARG A 22 9.21 5.15 -5.10
CA ARG A 22 8.65 6.18 -4.20
C ARG A 22 7.33 5.73 -3.58
N LYS A 23 6.44 5.09 -4.36
CA LYS A 23 5.16 4.56 -3.86
C LYS A 23 5.38 3.40 -2.87
N VAL A 24 6.29 2.48 -3.17
CA VAL A 24 6.68 1.38 -2.27
C VAL A 24 7.23 1.93 -0.96
N LYS A 25 8.15 2.89 -1.01
CA LYS A 25 8.72 3.53 0.19
C LYS A 25 7.66 4.27 1.02
N LYS A 26 6.68 4.90 0.36
CA LYS A 26 5.54 5.52 1.06
C LYS A 26 4.67 4.46 1.75
N LEU A 27 4.39 3.34 1.08
CA LEU A 27 3.61 2.24 1.65
C LEU A 27 4.33 1.60 2.86
N GLN A 28 5.65 1.40 2.78
CA GLN A 28 6.46 0.90 3.91
C GLN A 28 6.38 1.77 5.16
N ARG A 29 6.17 3.08 5.02
CA ARG A 29 6.02 4.01 6.15
C ARG A 29 4.62 3.98 6.76
N LEU A 30 3.60 3.65 5.97
CA LEU A 30 2.21 3.59 6.43
C LEU A 30 1.90 2.29 7.16
N ILE A 31 2.51 1.19 6.73
CA ILE A 31 2.20 -0.13 7.27
C ILE A 31 3.11 -0.46 8.46
N PRO A 32 2.56 -0.77 9.65
CA PRO A 32 3.35 -1.11 10.82
C PRO A 32 4.25 -2.32 10.59
N GLY A 33 5.54 -2.18 10.91
CA GLY A 33 6.54 -3.23 10.74
C GLY A 33 6.92 -3.54 9.29
N ALA A 34 6.56 -2.67 8.33
CA ALA A 34 6.83 -2.88 6.92
C ALA A 34 8.09 -2.18 6.38
N THR A 35 8.80 -1.44 7.23
CA THR A 35 10.05 -0.76 6.86
C THR A 35 11.09 -1.80 6.44
N GLY A 36 11.66 -1.62 5.24
CA GLY A 36 12.66 -2.55 4.70
C GLY A 36 12.11 -3.85 4.09
N LEU A 37 10.79 -4.08 4.09
CA LEU A 37 10.21 -5.25 3.42
C LEU A 37 10.31 -5.16 1.89
N LYS A 38 10.67 -6.28 1.25
CA LYS A 38 10.55 -6.46 -0.21
C LYS A 38 9.08 -6.34 -0.64
N ALA A 39 8.84 -5.97 -1.90
CA ALA A 39 7.50 -5.69 -2.44
C ALA A 39 6.48 -6.81 -2.17
N ASP A 40 6.86 -8.07 -2.40
CA ASP A 40 5.95 -9.21 -2.23
C ASP A 40 5.43 -9.33 -0.78
N ARG A 41 6.34 -9.20 0.19
CA ARG A 41 6.00 -9.25 1.62
C ARG A 41 5.28 -7.98 2.07
N LEU A 42 5.64 -6.83 1.51
CA LEU A 42 4.98 -5.56 1.78
C LEU A 42 3.51 -5.62 1.38
N PHE A 43 3.18 -6.15 0.20
CA PHE A 43 1.79 -6.26 -0.26
C PHE A 43 0.99 -7.23 0.58
N LEU A 44 1.54 -8.39 0.93
CA LEU A 44 0.88 -9.33 1.84
C LEU A 44 0.59 -8.70 3.21
N ARG A 45 1.59 -8.04 3.81
CA ARG A 45 1.44 -7.33 5.08
C ARG A 45 0.40 -6.21 4.99
N THR A 46 0.35 -5.52 3.85
CA THR A 46 -0.63 -4.47 3.57
C THR A 46 -2.05 -5.04 3.55
N ALA A 47 -2.27 -6.15 2.85
CA ALA A 47 -3.58 -6.81 2.79
C ALA A 47 -4.04 -7.26 4.19
N GLN A 48 -3.14 -7.85 4.98
CA GLN A 48 -3.42 -8.24 6.36
C GLN A 48 -3.79 -7.02 7.23
N HIS A 49 -3.07 -5.92 7.08
CA HIS A 49 -3.34 -4.71 7.85
C HIS A 49 -4.69 -4.06 7.49
N ILE A 50 -5.03 -4.01 6.20
CA ILE A 50 -6.35 -3.54 5.74
C ILE A 50 -7.47 -4.40 6.33
N LEU A 51 -7.31 -5.73 6.30
CA LEU A 51 -8.29 -6.64 6.88
C LEU A 51 -8.46 -6.40 8.38
N HIS A 52 -7.34 -6.26 9.12
CA HIS A 52 -7.37 -5.99 10.55
C HIS A 52 -8.11 -4.68 10.87
N LEU A 53 -7.81 -3.59 10.16
CA LEU A 53 -8.49 -2.31 10.35
C LEU A 53 -10.00 -2.41 10.07
N ARG A 54 -10.40 -3.13 9.01
CA ARG A 54 -11.82 -3.35 8.72
C ARG A 54 -12.52 -4.13 9.82
N LEU A 55 -11.88 -5.16 10.37
CA LEU A 55 -12.42 -5.92 11.49
C LEU A 55 -12.58 -5.05 12.75
N GLN A 56 -11.59 -4.22 13.07
CA GLN A 56 -11.67 -3.27 14.19
C GLN A 56 -12.81 -2.28 14.01
N LEU A 57 -12.97 -1.71 12.81
CA LEU A 57 -14.08 -0.81 12.51
C LEU A 57 -15.43 -1.50 12.63
N ASN A 58 -15.58 -2.70 12.06
CA ASN A 58 -16.83 -3.46 12.13
C ASN A 58 -17.21 -3.79 13.58
N LEU A 59 -16.23 -4.18 14.41
CA LEU A 59 -16.45 -4.43 15.82
C LEU A 59 -16.88 -3.16 16.55
N LEU A 60 -16.17 -2.04 16.34
CA LEU A 60 -16.51 -0.76 16.96
C LEU A 60 -17.90 -0.26 16.51
N GLN A 61 -18.26 -0.44 15.24
CA GLN A 61 -19.58 -0.10 14.72
C GLN A 61 -20.67 -0.98 15.33
N ALA A 62 -20.44 -2.30 15.44
CA ALA A 62 -21.39 -3.21 16.07
C ALA A 62 -21.61 -2.82 17.54
N LEU A 63 -20.53 -2.60 18.30
CA LEU A 63 -20.62 -2.16 19.69
C LEU A 63 -21.31 -0.81 19.81
N SER A 64 -20.94 0.17 18.97
CA SER A 64 -21.59 1.47 18.94
C SER A 64 -23.08 1.37 18.66
N ASN A 65 -23.51 0.52 17.72
CA ASN A 65 -24.92 0.34 17.40
C ASN A 65 -25.68 -0.36 18.53
N THR A 66 -25.05 -1.32 19.20
CA THR A 66 -25.65 -1.99 20.36
C THR A 66 -25.73 -1.09 21.60
N LEU A 67 -24.74 -0.21 21.80
CA LEU A 67 -24.64 0.63 23.00
C LEU A 67 -25.31 2.01 22.84
N ASN A 68 -25.38 2.55 21.63
CA ASN A 68 -26.15 3.77 21.31
C ASN A 68 -27.61 3.45 20.95
N PHE A 69 -28.06 2.21 21.16
CA PHE A 69 -29.47 1.86 21.06
C PHE A 69 -30.21 2.54 22.23
N LYS A 70 -30.72 3.74 21.97
CA LYS A 70 -31.68 4.41 22.85
C LYS A 70 -33.01 3.65 22.73
N PRO A 71 -33.60 3.16 23.84
CA PRO A 71 -34.92 2.52 23.83
C PRO A 71 -36.02 3.48 23.38
#